data_AF-A0A3E1R6N2-F1
#
_entry.id   AF-A0A3E1R6N2-F1
#
_cell.length_a   1.000
_cell.length_b   1.000
_cell.length_c   1.000
_cell.angle_alpha   90.00
_cell.angle_beta   90.00
_cell.angle_gamma   90.00
#
_symmetry.space_group_name_H-M   'P 1'
#
loop_
_entity.id
_entity.type
_entity.pdbx_description
1 polymer ?
#
loop_
_entity_poly.entity_id
_entity_poly.type
_entity_poly.pdbx_seq_one_letter_code
_entity_poly.pdbx_strand_id
1 'polypeptide(L)'
;MKLPEGYSFSDLKVRRCDDDAIDLDMDLVKLVCKINGLSFDKVLQNPGPVITSILTVWYKTHLAEGGAPDALMEQLKSQGQRLN
;
A
#
# COMPACT_ATOMS: atom_id res chain seq x y z
N MET A 1 -6.39 1.16 10.27
CA MET A 1 -5.27 0.21 10.07
C MET A 1 -4.06 0.77 10.77
N LYS A 2 -3.34 -0.06 11.53
CA LYS A 2 -2.07 0.31 12.16
C LYS A 2 -0.93 0.14 11.17
N LEU A 3 0.00 1.10 11.13
CA LEU A 3 1.22 1.04 10.34
C LEU A 3 2.40 0.66 11.24
N PRO A 4 3.44 0.00 10.72
CA PRO A 4 4.61 -0.34 11.50
C PRO A 4 5.41 0.91 11.87
N GLU A 5 5.83 1.00 13.13
CA GLU A 5 6.67 2.11 13.61
C GLU A 5 8.08 2.02 13.00
N GLY A 6 8.69 3.17 12.74
CA GLY A 6 10.04 3.26 12.18
C GLY A 6 10.13 3.05 10.67
N TYR A 7 9.01 2.89 9.97
CA TYR A 7 8.95 2.77 8.51
C TYR A 7 8.15 3.91 7.90
N SER A 8 8.64 4.41 6.78
CA SER A 8 8.02 5.41 5.93
C SER A 8 7.27 4.77 4.76
N PHE A 9 6.45 5.56 4.06
CA PHE A 9 5.78 5.07 2.85
C PHE A 9 6.79 4.62 1.77
N SER A 10 7.92 5.31 1.63
CA SER A 10 8.93 4.97 0.63
C SER A 10 9.58 3.59 0.86
N ASP A 11 9.55 3.08 2.10
CA ASP A 11 10.08 1.75 2.42
C ASP A 11 9.25 0.61 1.83
N LEU A 12 7.97 0.86 1.50
CA LEU A 12 7.13 -0.09 0.75
C LEU A 12 7.66 -0.35 -0.67
N LYS A 13 8.53 0.52 -1.21
CA LYS A 13 9.12 0.39 -2.55
C LYS A 13 8.07 0.14 -3.64
N VAL A 14 6.94 0.82 -3.52
CA VAL A 14 5.82 0.68 -4.45
C VAL A 14 6.29 1.05 -5.85
N ARG A 15 6.14 0.14 -6.81
CA ARG A 15 6.52 0.35 -8.20
C ARG A 15 5.52 -0.31 -9.15
N ARG A 16 5.45 0.21 -10.36
CA ARG A 16 4.70 -0.42 -11.46
C ARG A 16 5.61 -1.44 -12.15
N CYS A 17 5.07 -2.61 -12.45
CA CYS A 17 5.72 -3.66 -13.22
C CYS A 17 5.14 -3.73 -14.65
N ASP A 18 5.76 -4.57 -15.48
CA ASP A 18 5.58 -4.61 -16.94
C ASP A 18 4.15 -5.00 -17.41
N ASP A 19 3.25 -5.39 -16.50
CA ASP A 19 1.84 -5.77 -16.76
C ASP A 19 0.83 -4.86 -16.03
N ASP A 20 1.18 -3.61 -15.73
CA ASP A 20 0.38 -2.70 -14.88
C ASP A 20 0.13 -3.20 -13.45
N ALA A 21 0.79 -4.30 -13.08
CA ALA A 21 0.82 -4.80 -11.73
C ALA A 21 1.63 -3.85 -10.82
N ILE A 22 1.23 -3.79 -9.54
CA ILE A 22 1.96 -3.08 -8.51
C ILE A 22 2.83 -4.08 -7.77
N ASP A 23 4.12 -3.80 -7.69
CA ASP A 23 5.06 -4.53 -6.85
C ASP A 23 5.41 -3.69 -5.62
N LEU A 24 5.60 -4.36 -4.49
CA LEU A 24 5.85 -3.73 -3.20
C LEU A 24 6.53 -4.71 -2.22
N ASP A 25 7.07 -4.17 -1.13
CA ASP A 25 7.75 -4.95 -0.10
C ASP A 25 6.77 -5.82 0.69
N MET A 26 6.73 -7.11 0.35
CA MET A 26 5.83 -8.08 0.98
C MET A 26 6.21 -8.44 2.43
N ASP A 27 7.45 -8.19 2.86
CA ASP A 27 7.83 -8.34 4.26
C ASP A 27 7.19 -7.24 5.12
N LEU A 28 7.10 -6.01 4.59
CA LEU A 28 6.33 -4.94 5.22
C LEU A 28 4.83 -5.20 5.24
N VAL A 29 4.27 -5.76 4.16
CA VAL A 29 2.87 -6.21 4.16
C VAL A 29 2.63 -7.23 5.27
N LYS A 30 3.52 -8.23 5.39
CA LYS A 30 3.44 -9.25 6.43
C LYS A 30 3.51 -8.66 7.84
N LEU A 31 4.35 -7.64 8.04
CA LEU A 31 4.44 -6.92 9.31
C LEU A 31 3.15 -6.15 9.62
N VAL A 32 2.59 -5.44 8.64
CA VAL A 32 1.28 -4.78 8.77
C VAL A 32 0.20 -5.80 9.13
N CYS A 33 0.17 -6.95 8.45
CA CYS A 33 -0.78 -8.02 8.74
C CYS A 33 -0.65 -8.49 10.20
N LYS A 34 0.57 -8.75 10.67
CA LYS A 34 0.83 -9.17 12.05
C LYS A 34 0.30 -8.16 13.08
N ILE A 35 0.56 -6.86 12.89
CA ILE A 35 0.15 -5.80 13.83
C ILE A 35 -1.37 -5.63 13.85
N ASN A 36 -2.04 -5.91 12.73
CA ASN A 36 -3.49 -5.77 12.58
C ASN A 36 -4.27 -7.08 12.81
N GLY A 37 -3.59 -8.20 13.13
CA GLY A 37 -4.24 -9.51 13.30
C GLY A 37 -4.80 -10.09 12.00
N LEU A 38 -4.26 -9.71 10.85
CA LEU A 38 -4.65 -10.23 9.53
C LEU A 38 -3.82 -11.48 9.19
N SER A 39 -4.44 -12.45 8.52
CA SER A 39 -3.74 -13.64 8.02
C SER A 39 -3.01 -13.31 6.72
N PHE A 40 -1.68 -13.36 6.76
CA PHE A 40 -0.85 -13.14 5.58
C PHE A 40 -1.11 -14.19 4.49
N ASP A 41 -1.38 -15.45 4.87
CA ASP A 41 -1.70 -16.51 3.90
C ASP A 41 -2.97 -16.18 3.10
N LYS A 42 -3.99 -15.59 3.74
CA LYS A 42 -5.19 -15.11 3.03
C LYS A 42 -4.90 -13.91 2.13
N VAL A 43 -3.94 -13.07 2.50
CA VAL A 43 -3.48 -11.95 1.65
C VAL A 43 -2.78 -12.49 0.40
N LEU A 44 -1.97 -13.55 0.51
CA LEU A 44 -1.33 -14.16 -0.65
C LEU A 44 -2.36 -14.75 -1.64
N GLN A 45 -3.49 -15.26 -1.14
CA GLN A 45 -4.57 -15.80 -1.97
C GLN A 45 -5.42 -14.70 -2.65
N ASN A 46 -5.65 -13.59 -1.95
CA ASN A 46 -6.40 -12.46 -2.49
C ASN A 46 -5.80 -11.13 -1.98
N PRO A 47 -4.73 -10.64 -2.63
CA PRO A 47 -3.99 -9.49 -2.13
C PRO A 47 -4.75 -8.17 -2.28
N GLY A 48 -5.58 -8.05 -3.32
CA GLY A 48 -6.21 -6.80 -3.74
C GLY A 48 -6.80 -5.95 -2.59
N PRO A 49 -7.73 -6.49 -1.77
CA PRO A 49 -8.37 -5.70 -0.71
C PRO A 49 -7.40 -5.20 0.37
N VAL A 50 -6.46 -6.06 0.80
CA VAL A 50 -5.53 -5.72 1.88
C VAL A 50 -4.45 -4.79 1.36
N ILE A 51 -3.86 -5.07 0.20
CA ILE A 51 -2.86 -4.21 -0.42
C ILE A 51 -3.44 -2.81 -0.71
N THR A 52 -4.65 -2.72 -1.27
CA THR A 52 -5.32 -1.43 -1.52
C THR A 52 -5.49 -0.63 -0.23
N SER A 53 -5.88 -1.30 0.86
CA SER A 53 -6.08 -0.66 2.15
C SER A 53 -4.76 -0.18 2.77
N ILE A 54 -3.68 -0.97 2.65
CA ILE A 54 -2.32 -0.59 3.09
C ILE A 54 -1.86 0.64 2.33
N LEU A 55 -1.89 0.60 0.99
CA LEU A 55 -1.45 1.71 0.14
C LEU A 55 -2.24 2.98 0.43
N THR A 56 -3.57 2.88 0.53
CA THR A 56 -4.43 4.04 0.80
C THR A 56 -4.14 4.68 2.15
N VAL A 57 -4.07 3.89 3.22
CA VAL A 57 -3.87 4.42 4.58
C VAL A 57 -2.46 4.99 4.70
N TRP A 58 -1.44 4.25 4.27
CA TRP A 58 -0.05 4.67 4.43
C TRP A 58 0.26 5.90 3.60
N TYR A 59 -0.23 5.97 2.36
CA TYR A 59 -0.05 7.15 1.51
C TYR A 59 -0.77 8.38 2.07
N LYS A 60 -1.98 8.22 2.61
CA LYS A 60 -2.69 9.32 3.29
C LYS A 60 -1.91 9.83 4.51
N THR A 61 -1.34 8.93 5.31
CA THR A 61 -0.50 9.30 6.46
C THR A 61 0.76 10.03 6.01
N HIS A 62 1.45 9.52 4.99
CA HIS A 62 2.64 10.15 4.40
C HIS A 62 2.37 11.59 3.95
N LEU A 63 1.26 11.84 3.25
CA LEU A 63 0.87 13.19 2.85
C LEU A 63 0.55 14.09 4.06
N ALA A 64 -0.12 13.55 5.08
CA ALA A 64 -0.47 14.30 6.29
C ALA A 64 0.77 14.69 7.12
N GLU A 65 1.84 13.90 7.03
CA GLU A 65 3.13 14.15 7.67
C GLU A 65 4.05 15.09 6.86
N GLY A 66 3.56 15.63 5.73
CA GLY A 66 4.30 16.54 4.87
C GLY A 66 5.17 15.83 3.82
N GLY A 67 4.99 14.53 3.64
CA GLY A 67 5.62 13.75 2.58
C GLY A 67 5.19 14.21 1.18
N ALA A 68 6.12 14.13 0.23
CA ALA A 68 5.86 14.51 -1.15
C ALA A 68 4.88 13.53 -1.83
N PRO A 69 3.98 14.01 -2.72
CA PRO A 69 3.12 13.13 -3.49
C PRO A 69 3.89 12.10 -4.31
N ASP A 70 3.38 10.88 -4.34
CA ASP A 70 3.93 9.79 -5.14
C ASP A 70 3.16 9.68 -6.46
N ALA A 71 3.90 9.69 -7.58
CA ALA A 71 3.30 9.73 -8.91
C ALA A 71 2.44 8.49 -9.22
N LEU A 72 2.86 7.30 -8.76
CA LEU A 72 2.12 6.06 -8.96
C LEU A 72 0.85 6.06 -8.10
N MET A 73 0.95 6.48 -6.84
CA MET A 73 -0.23 6.60 -5.97
C MET A 73 -1.26 7.61 -6.47
N GLU A 74 -0.83 8.76 -6.97
CA GLU A 74 -1.76 9.73 -7.57
C GLU A 74 -2.41 9.19 -8.84
N GLN A 75 -1.68 8.44 -9.66
CA GLN A 75 -2.26 7.74 -10.82
C GLN A 75 -3.33 6.73 -10.39
N LEU A 76 -3.03 5.85 -9.42
CA LEU A 76 -3.97 4.84 -8.92
C LEU A 76 -5.22 5.46 -8.31
N LYS A 77 -5.06 6.53 -7.53
CA LYS A 77 -6.16 7.32 -6.95
C LYS A 77 -7.06 7.91 -8.04
N SER A 78 -6.47 8.43 -9.13
CA SER A 78 -7.23 9.00 -10.25
C SER A 78 -7.98 7.93 -11.07
N GLN A 79 -7.43 6.73 -11.21
CA GLN A 79 -8.04 5.62 -11.95
C GLN A 79 -9.23 5.03 -11.20
N GLY A 80 -9.11 4.83 -9.88
CA GLY A 80 -10.22 4.36 -9.05
C GLY A 80 -11.44 5.29 -9.05
N GLN A 81 -11.24 6.57 -9.34
CA GLN A 81 -12.31 7.58 -9.41
C GLN A 81 -13.04 7.61 -10.78
N ARG A 82 -12.47 6.99 -11.82
CA ARG A 82 -13.01 6.96 -13.19
C ARG A 82 -13.90 5.75 -13.49
N LEU A 83 -13.99 4.78 -12.58
CA LEU A 83 -14.95 3.67 -12.66
C LEU A 83 -16.28 4.12 -12.04
N ASN A 84 -16.99 5.03 -12.71
CA ASN A 84 -18.39 5.39 -12.42
C ASN A 84 -19.21 5.32 -13.71
#